data_AF-A0A8D0EWI6-F1
#
_entry.id   AF-A0A8D0EWI6-F1
#
_cell.length_a   1.000
_cell.length_b   1.000
_cell.length_c   1.000
_cell.angle_alpha   90.00
_cell.angle_beta   90.00
_cell.angle_gamma   90.00
#
_symmetry.space_group_name_H-M   'P 1'
#
loop_
_entity.id
_entity.type
_entity.pdbx_description
1 polymer ?
#
loop_
_entity_poly.entity_id
_entity_poly.type
_entity_poly.pdbx_seq_one_letter_code
_entity_poly.pdbx_strand_id
1 'polypeptide(L)'
;PPTPQPCRGPPSLYHERQRLELCALHALNNVLQRPCFTQEAADEICKRLAPDARLNPHRSLLGTGNYDVNVIMAALQSLELAAVWWDKRRSLERLALGQILGFILNVPSHVSLGFVALPLRRKHWLAVRQLHGTYYNLDSKLRAPVAIGGEAELRAFLRDFLSQGLCEVFLVVPRAVEEAGAWLSPE
;
A
#
# COMPACT_ATOMS: atom_id res chain seq x y z
N PRO A 1 -37.97 -6.71 27.19
CA PRO A 1 -37.07 -6.84 26.02
C PRO A 1 -36.97 -5.52 25.24
N PRO A 2 -35.81 -4.86 25.18
CA PRO A 2 -35.68 -3.70 24.32
C PRO A 2 -35.42 -4.13 22.87
N THR A 3 -36.22 -3.56 21.98
CA THR A 3 -36.18 -3.66 20.51
C THR A 3 -34.90 -3.06 19.91
N PRO A 4 -34.51 -3.47 18.69
CA PRO A 4 -33.24 -3.08 18.09
C PRO A 4 -33.33 -1.65 17.53
N GLN A 5 -32.35 -0.80 17.84
CA GLN A 5 -32.16 0.47 17.13
C GLN A 5 -31.24 0.25 15.92
N PRO A 6 -31.61 0.69 14.70
CA PRO A 6 -30.72 0.67 13.56
C PRO A 6 -29.93 1.98 13.50
N CYS A 7 -28.66 1.92 13.92
CA CYS A 7 -27.67 2.95 13.56
C CYS A 7 -26.60 2.27 12.71
N ARG A 8 -26.82 2.17 11.41
CA ARG A 8 -25.76 1.76 10.47
C ARG A 8 -25.66 2.80 9.36
N GLY A 9 -25.01 3.92 9.69
CA GLY A 9 -24.20 4.58 8.68
C GLY A 9 -23.17 3.58 8.12
N PRO A 10 -22.65 3.80 6.91
CA PRO A 10 -21.64 2.90 6.37
C PRO A 10 -20.48 2.78 7.38
N PRO A 11 -19.92 1.58 7.57
CA PRO A 11 -18.78 1.40 8.47
C PRO A 11 -17.69 2.40 8.07
N SER A 12 -17.21 3.18 9.05
CA SER A 12 -16.18 4.20 8.83
C SER A 12 -14.96 3.55 8.18
N LEU A 13 -14.46 4.13 7.09
CA LEU A 13 -13.26 3.64 6.40
C LEU A 13 -12.08 3.63 7.37
N TYR A 14 -11.33 2.53 7.38
CA TYR A 14 -10.15 2.42 8.21
C TYR A 14 -8.98 3.17 7.55
N HIS A 15 -8.30 4.01 8.33
CA HIS A 15 -7.17 4.81 7.85
C HIS A 15 -6.15 5.07 8.96
N GLU A 16 -4.95 4.55 8.78
CA GLU A 16 -3.79 4.86 9.60
C GLU A 16 -3.02 6.05 9.05
N ARG A 17 -2.80 7.03 9.92
CA ARG A 17 -1.95 8.18 9.63
C ARG A 17 -0.52 7.87 9.98
N GLN A 18 0.40 8.35 9.15
CA GLN A 18 1.81 8.05 9.25
C GLN A 18 2.37 8.54 10.58
N ARG A 19 3.13 7.65 11.24
CA ARG A 19 4.04 7.98 12.33
C ARG A 19 5.46 7.59 11.90
N LEU A 20 6.42 8.47 12.19
CA LEU A 20 7.84 8.25 11.88
C LEU A 20 8.05 7.87 10.39
N GLU A 21 8.81 6.80 10.12
CA GLU A 21 9.10 6.28 8.77
C GLU A 21 8.35 4.98 8.46
N LEU A 22 7.22 4.74 9.14
CA LEU A 22 6.44 3.50 9.06
C LEU A 22 5.46 3.46 7.85
N CYS A 23 5.74 4.23 6.79
CA CYS A 23 4.84 4.34 5.64
C CYS A 23 4.49 2.98 5.00
N ALA A 24 5.43 2.03 4.94
CA ALA A 24 5.17 0.68 4.44
C ALA A 24 4.14 -0.10 5.28
N LEU A 25 4.26 -0.01 6.62
CA LEU A 25 3.34 -0.64 7.55
C LEU A 25 1.94 -0.04 7.41
N HIS A 26 1.85 1.29 7.37
CA HIS A 26 0.56 1.95 7.22
C HIS A 26 -0.05 1.67 5.84
N ALA A 27 0.75 1.57 4.78
CA ALA A 27 0.26 1.15 3.47
C ALA A 27 -0.32 -0.27 3.53
N LEU A 28 0.33 -1.23 4.20
CA LEU A 28 -0.20 -2.58 4.41
C LEU A 28 -1.53 -2.56 5.18
N ASN A 29 -1.59 -1.88 6.32
CA ASN A 29 -2.81 -1.83 7.12
C ASN A 29 -3.95 -1.10 6.40
N ASN A 30 -3.65 -0.01 5.70
CA ASN A 30 -4.63 0.75 4.92
C ASN A 30 -5.15 -0.07 3.75
N VAL A 31 -4.28 -0.72 2.96
CA VAL A 31 -4.74 -1.58 1.86
C VAL A 31 -5.52 -2.77 2.40
N LEU A 32 -5.24 -3.27 3.60
CA LEU A 32 -6.00 -4.37 4.22
C LEU A 32 -7.26 -3.90 4.98
N GLN A 33 -7.42 -2.59 5.19
CA GLN A 33 -8.52 -1.97 5.93
C GLN A 33 -8.66 -2.46 7.39
N ARG A 34 -7.54 -2.80 8.02
CA ARG A 34 -7.47 -3.24 9.42
C ARG A 34 -6.02 -3.19 9.93
N PRO A 35 -5.78 -3.10 11.26
CA PRO A 35 -4.44 -3.08 11.84
C PRO A 35 -3.84 -4.49 11.88
N CYS A 36 -3.47 -5.03 10.73
CA CYS A 36 -2.88 -6.37 10.60
C CYS A 36 -1.44 -6.44 11.11
N PHE A 37 -0.67 -5.36 10.92
CA PHE A 37 0.76 -5.34 11.20
C PHE A 37 1.10 -4.22 12.17
N THR A 38 1.95 -4.54 13.14
CA THR A 38 2.57 -3.58 14.05
C THR A 38 4.04 -3.39 13.70
N GLN A 39 4.68 -2.39 14.30
CA GLN A 39 6.10 -2.14 14.08
C GLN A 39 6.93 -3.35 14.51
N GLU A 40 6.55 -3.99 15.62
CA GLU A 40 7.20 -5.19 16.14
C GLU A 40 7.07 -6.34 15.14
N ALA A 41 5.89 -6.56 14.56
CA ALA A 41 5.69 -7.60 13.55
C ALA A 41 6.52 -7.35 12.28
N ALA A 42 6.58 -6.10 11.81
CA ALA A 42 7.42 -5.72 10.67
C ALA A 42 8.92 -5.89 10.96
N ASP A 43 9.35 -5.57 12.18
CA ASP A 43 10.73 -5.77 12.64
C ASP A 43 11.11 -7.26 12.73
N GLU A 44 10.20 -8.12 13.17
CA GLU A 44 10.42 -9.58 13.17
C GLU A 44 10.54 -10.13 11.74
N ILE A 45 9.73 -9.62 10.80
CA ILE A 45 9.89 -9.95 9.38
C ILE A 45 11.29 -9.56 8.89
N CYS A 46 11.77 -8.36 9.23
CA CYS A 46 13.11 -7.91 8.87
C CYS A 46 14.18 -8.85 9.41
N LYS A 47 14.09 -9.26 10.68
CA LYS A 47 15.05 -10.19 11.30
C LYS A 47 15.07 -11.54 10.58
N ARG A 48 13.90 -12.08 10.23
CA ARG A 48 13.79 -13.35 9.50
C ARG A 48 14.37 -13.27 8.08
N LEU A 49 14.22 -12.13 7.41
CA LEU A 49 14.79 -11.91 6.07
C LEU A 49 16.34 -11.80 6.10
N ALA A 50 16.91 -11.37 7.22
CA ALA A 50 18.35 -11.18 7.37
C ALA A 50 18.84 -11.66 8.77
N PRO A 51 18.82 -12.98 9.06
CA PRO A 51 19.05 -13.52 10.41
C PRO A 51 20.48 -13.29 10.91
N ASP A 52 21.46 -13.27 10.01
CA ASP A 52 22.89 -13.13 10.34
C ASP A 52 23.39 -11.69 10.22
N ALA A 53 22.51 -10.74 9.90
CA ALA A 53 22.90 -9.36 9.63
C ALA A 53 23.05 -8.56 10.93
N ARG A 54 24.27 -8.10 11.23
CA ARG A 54 24.55 -7.19 12.37
C ARG A 54 23.84 -5.83 12.20
N LEU A 55 23.62 -5.41 10.96
CA LEU A 55 22.82 -4.25 10.56
C LEU A 55 21.76 -4.75 9.58
N ASN A 56 20.49 -4.56 9.90
CA ASN A 56 19.41 -5.09 9.07
C ASN A 56 19.20 -4.19 7.83
N PRO A 57 19.40 -4.69 6.60
CA PRO A 57 19.30 -3.87 5.40
C PRO A 57 17.86 -3.45 5.05
N HIS A 58 16.86 -4.08 5.68
CA HIS A 58 15.44 -3.88 5.37
C HIS A 58 14.76 -2.83 6.25
N ARG A 59 15.51 -2.12 7.10
CA ARG A 59 15.01 -1.02 7.95
C ARG A 59 16.09 0.01 8.26
N SER A 60 15.68 1.21 8.67
CA SER A 60 16.58 2.26 9.16
C SER A 60 17.42 1.75 10.34
N LEU A 61 18.71 2.12 10.37
CA LEU A 61 19.69 1.70 11.40
C LEU A 61 19.25 2.02 12.83
N LEU A 62 18.44 3.07 12.99
CA LEU A 62 17.89 3.51 14.28
C LEU A 62 16.56 2.82 14.65
N GLY A 63 16.08 1.87 13.85
CA GLY A 63 14.83 1.13 14.12
C GLY A 63 13.56 1.98 13.95
N THR A 64 13.63 3.11 13.24
CA THR A 64 12.53 4.07 13.06
C THR A 64 11.51 3.68 11.97
N GLY A 65 11.72 2.54 11.30
CA GLY A 65 10.93 2.09 10.14
C GLY A 65 11.74 2.10 8.85
N ASN A 66 11.17 2.68 7.78
CA ASN A 66 11.70 2.71 6.41
C ASN A 66 11.86 1.30 5.81
N TYR A 67 10.82 0.50 5.93
CA TYR A 67 10.80 -0.86 5.41
C TYR A 67 10.82 -0.88 3.87
N ASP A 68 11.57 -1.82 3.32
CA ASP A 68 11.64 -2.02 1.87
C ASP A 68 10.52 -2.93 1.35
N VAL A 69 10.55 -3.20 0.04
CA VAL A 69 9.56 -4.03 -0.64
C VAL A 69 9.52 -5.49 -0.12
N ASN A 70 10.64 -6.04 0.34
CA ASN A 70 10.71 -7.44 0.78
C ASN A 70 9.89 -7.65 2.06
N VAL A 71 9.89 -6.65 2.94
CA VAL A 71 9.04 -6.65 4.14
C VAL A 71 7.57 -6.64 3.76
N ILE A 72 7.18 -5.83 2.77
CA ILE A 72 5.80 -5.78 2.25
C ILE A 72 5.39 -7.14 1.66
N MET A 73 6.23 -7.73 0.82
CA MET A 73 5.98 -9.03 0.19
C MET A 73 5.84 -10.13 1.25
N ALA A 74 6.77 -10.22 2.20
CA ALA A 74 6.74 -11.22 3.27
C ALA A 74 5.54 -11.05 4.21
N ALA A 75 5.13 -9.80 4.49
CA ALA A 75 3.92 -9.51 5.25
C ALA A 75 2.67 -10.02 4.53
N LEU A 76 2.49 -9.68 3.25
CA LEU A 76 1.34 -10.14 2.45
C LEU A 76 1.31 -11.66 2.34
N GLN A 77 2.46 -12.30 2.13
CA GLN A 77 2.57 -13.75 2.04
C GLN A 77 2.06 -14.46 3.31
N SER A 78 2.29 -13.88 4.49
CA SER A 78 1.77 -14.44 5.76
C SER A 78 0.24 -14.46 5.87
N LEU A 79 -0.46 -13.79 4.94
CA LEU A 79 -1.91 -13.69 4.85
C LEU A 79 -2.48 -14.36 3.57
N GLU A 80 -1.72 -15.22 2.90
CA GLU A 80 -2.08 -15.83 1.60
C GLU A 80 -2.40 -14.79 0.50
N LEU A 81 -1.72 -13.64 0.59
CA LEU A 81 -1.72 -12.58 -0.42
C LEU A 81 -0.34 -12.46 -1.06
N ALA A 82 -0.28 -11.78 -2.20
CA ALA A 82 0.94 -11.49 -2.91
C ALA A 82 0.98 -10.03 -3.36
N ALA A 83 2.21 -9.53 -3.58
CA ALA A 83 2.46 -8.25 -4.23
C ALA A 83 3.09 -8.50 -5.60
N VAL A 84 2.30 -8.31 -6.66
CA VAL A 84 2.76 -8.45 -8.05
C VAL A 84 3.28 -7.11 -8.55
N TRP A 85 4.50 -7.09 -9.07
CA TRP A 85 5.06 -5.88 -9.67
C TRP A 85 4.40 -5.58 -11.02
N TRP A 86 3.82 -4.38 -11.17
CA TRP A 86 3.24 -3.96 -12.44
C TRP A 86 4.31 -3.53 -13.44
N ASP A 87 4.36 -4.18 -14.60
CA ASP A 87 5.21 -3.75 -15.71
C ASP A 87 4.66 -2.47 -16.35
N LYS A 88 5.31 -1.33 -16.09
CA LYS A 88 4.91 0.00 -16.55
C LYS A 88 4.84 0.15 -18.07
N ARG A 89 5.43 -0.78 -18.83
CA ARG A 89 5.35 -0.82 -20.30
C ARG A 89 4.00 -1.33 -20.81
N ARG A 90 3.21 -1.97 -19.94
CA ARG A 90 1.88 -2.49 -20.27
C ARG A 90 0.82 -1.40 -20.09
N SER A 91 -0.23 -1.46 -20.91
CA SER A 91 -1.40 -0.61 -20.74
C SER A 91 -2.14 -0.95 -19.44
N LEU A 92 -2.52 0.07 -18.67
CA LEU A 92 -3.36 -0.06 -17.47
C LEU A 92 -4.76 -0.62 -17.77
N GLU A 93 -5.19 -0.61 -19.03
CA GLU A 93 -6.43 -1.28 -19.45
C GLU A 93 -6.35 -2.80 -19.30
N ARG A 94 -5.14 -3.37 -19.24
CA ARG A 94 -4.93 -4.80 -19.02
C ARG A 94 -5.04 -5.22 -17.56
N LEU A 95 -5.26 -4.30 -16.63
CA LEU A 95 -5.49 -4.65 -15.23
C LEU A 95 -6.87 -5.29 -15.09
N ALA A 96 -6.92 -6.55 -14.66
CA ALA A 96 -8.15 -7.21 -14.27
C ALA A 96 -8.56 -6.72 -12.86
N LEU A 97 -9.09 -5.50 -12.77
CA LEU A 97 -9.33 -4.79 -11.50
C LEU A 97 -10.18 -5.57 -10.50
N GLY A 98 -11.13 -6.40 -10.96
CA GLY A 98 -11.95 -7.26 -10.09
C GLY A 98 -11.18 -8.39 -9.39
N GLN A 99 -9.97 -8.71 -9.85
CA GLN A 99 -9.08 -9.70 -9.24
C GLN A 99 -8.06 -9.07 -8.27
N ILE A 100 -8.03 -7.73 -8.18
CA ILE A 100 -7.04 -6.97 -7.43
C ILE A 100 -7.68 -6.40 -6.17
N LEU A 101 -7.15 -6.76 -5.00
CA LEU A 101 -7.66 -6.29 -3.71
C LEU A 101 -7.34 -4.80 -3.50
N GLY A 102 -6.15 -4.38 -3.93
CA GLY A 102 -5.71 -2.99 -3.88
C GLY A 102 -4.33 -2.82 -4.48
N PHE A 103 -3.76 -1.63 -4.32
CA PHE A 103 -2.47 -1.25 -4.86
C PHE A 103 -1.60 -0.67 -3.75
N ILE A 104 -0.31 -0.97 -3.82
CA ILE A 104 0.72 -0.27 -3.04
C ILE A 104 1.65 0.41 -4.04
N LEU A 105 1.84 1.72 -3.89
CA LEU A 105 2.73 2.50 -4.76
C LEU A 105 3.97 2.91 -3.97
N ASN A 106 5.13 2.87 -4.64
CA ASN A 106 6.36 3.49 -4.16
C ASN A 106 6.62 4.77 -4.95
N VAL A 107 6.46 5.92 -4.31
CA VAL A 107 6.52 7.23 -4.98
C VAL A 107 7.61 8.11 -4.39
N PRO A 108 8.20 9.02 -5.17
CA PRO A 108 9.06 10.05 -4.61
C PRO A 108 8.21 11.01 -3.76
N SER A 109 8.65 11.26 -2.53
CA SER A 109 8.03 12.23 -1.62
C SER A 109 9.07 13.24 -1.15
N HIS A 110 8.65 14.51 -1.10
CA HIS A 110 9.41 15.55 -0.42
C HIS A 110 9.53 15.25 1.08
N VAL A 111 10.69 15.60 1.64
CA VAL A 111 10.91 15.64 3.09
C VAL A 111 10.58 17.05 3.56
N SER A 112 9.68 17.20 4.53
CA SER A 112 9.43 18.48 5.20
C SER A 112 10.05 18.49 6.59
N LEU A 113 10.68 19.60 6.94
CA LEU A 113 11.12 19.91 8.31
C LEU A 113 10.35 21.16 8.75
N GLY A 114 9.32 20.96 9.60
CA GLY A 114 8.36 22.00 9.90
C GLY A 114 7.64 22.48 8.63
N PHE A 115 7.73 23.79 8.35
CA PHE A 115 7.12 24.41 7.17
C PHE A 115 8.03 24.42 5.93
N VAL A 116 9.28 23.96 6.05
CA VAL A 116 10.26 24.00 4.97
C VAL A 116 10.32 22.65 4.26
N ALA A 117 10.10 22.64 2.95
CA ALA A 117 10.38 21.48 2.12
C ALA A 117 11.88 21.41 1.82
N LEU A 118 12.53 20.33 2.22
CA LEU A 118 13.93 20.09 1.92
C LEU A 118 14.09 19.64 0.46
N PRO A 119 15.21 19.97 -0.20
CA PRO A 119 15.52 19.54 -1.57
C PRO A 119 15.92 18.06 -1.65
N LEU A 120 15.44 17.23 -0.72
CA LEU A 120 15.66 15.80 -0.68
C LEU A 120 14.34 15.07 -0.95
N ARG A 121 14.37 14.13 -1.90
CA ARG A 121 13.27 13.21 -2.16
C ARG A 121 13.58 11.87 -1.51
N ARG A 122 12.62 11.34 -0.77
CA ARG A 122 12.66 9.98 -0.23
C ARG A 122 11.55 9.14 -0.83
N LYS A 123 11.77 7.82 -0.88
CA LYS A 123 10.72 6.87 -1.24
C LYS A 123 9.61 6.90 -0.19
N HIS A 124 8.38 6.71 -0.64
CA HIS A 124 7.19 6.71 0.20
C HIS A 124 6.21 5.68 -0.30
N TRP A 125 5.72 4.86 0.64
CA TRP A 125 4.70 3.86 0.35
C TRP A 125 3.32 4.44 0.61
N LEU A 126 2.44 4.35 -0.38
CA LEU A 126 1.03 4.70 -0.24
C LEU A 126 0.14 3.57 -0.73
N ALA A 127 -1.06 3.48 -0.18
CA ALA A 127 -2.04 2.46 -0.52
C ALA A 127 -3.21 3.06 -1.30
N VAL A 128 -3.76 2.28 -2.22
CA VAL A 128 -5.02 2.56 -2.92
C VAL A 128 -5.91 1.33 -2.83
N ARG A 129 -7.19 1.52 -2.52
CA ARG A 129 -8.15 0.40 -2.43
C ARG A 129 -9.55 0.81 -2.84
N GLN A 130 -10.27 -0.12 -3.48
CA GLN A 130 -11.71 0.01 -3.72
C GLN A 130 -12.49 -0.32 -2.45
N LEU A 131 -13.37 0.57 -2.04
CA LEU A 131 -14.24 0.44 -0.88
C LEU A 131 -15.64 0.91 -1.29
N HIS A 132 -16.62 0.01 -1.21
CA HIS A 132 -18.00 0.31 -1.59
C HIS A 132 -18.13 0.88 -3.02
N GLY A 133 -17.36 0.33 -3.97
CA GLY A 133 -17.39 0.73 -5.39
C GLY A 133 -16.51 1.93 -5.76
N THR A 134 -15.95 2.64 -4.78
CA THR A 134 -15.07 3.80 -5.03
C THR A 134 -13.63 3.49 -4.64
N TYR A 135 -12.68 3.83 -5.49
CA TYR A 135 -11.25 3.79 -5.14
C TYR A 135 -10.88 4.99 -4.27
N TYR A 136 -10.10 4.74 -3.23
CA TYR A 136 -9.60 5.77 -2.33
C TYR A 136 -8.07 5.78 -2.34
N ASN A 137 -7.50 6.98 -2.34
CA ASN A 137 -6.13 7.22 -1.94
C ASN A 137 -6.06 7.16 -0.41
N LEU A 138 -5.34 6.16 0.08
CA LEU A 138 -5.14 5.87 1.50
C LEU A 138 -3.69 6.18 1.91
N ASP A 139 -3.07 7.17 1.28
CA ASP A 139 -1.78 7.69 1.71
C ASP A 139 -1.85 8.10 3.18
N SER A 140 -1.00 7.47 3.99
CA SER A 140 -0.90 7.71 5.43
C SER A 140 -0.51 9.16 5.79
N LYS A 141 0.02 9.95 4.85
CA LYS A 141 0.25 11.40 5.05
C LYS A 141 -1.02 12.24 4.99
N LEU A 142 -2.09 11.72 4.40
CA LEU A 142 -3.37 12.42 4.34
C LEU A 142 -4.06 12.43 5.71
N ARG A 143 -4.82 13.49 5.97
CA ARG A 143 -5.63 13.60 7.20
C ARG A 143 -6.77 12.58 7.23
N ALA A 144 -7.28 12.21 6.07
CA ALA A 144 -8.36 11.24 5.86
C ALA A 144 -8.23 10.63 4.44
N PRO A 145 -8.87 9.49 4.17
CA PRO A 145 -8.99 8.93 2.82
C PRO A 145 -9.51 9.97 1.81
N VAL A 146 -8.90 10.03 0.64
CA VAL A 146 -9.35 10.90 -0.46
C VAL A 146 -9.92 10.03 -1.57
N ALA A 147 -11.17 10.28 -1.96
CA ALA A 147 -11.80 9.56 -3.05
C ALA A 147 -11.07 9.86 -4.37
N ILE A 148 -10.74 8.80 -5.11
CA ILE A 148 -10.21 8.88 -6.48
C ILE A 148 -11.37 8.81 -7.47
N GLY A 149 -12.29 7.85 -7.29
CA GLY A 149 -13.43 7.65 -8.19
C GLY A 149 -13.63 6.20 -8.58
N GLY A 150 -14.12 5.96 -9.79
CA GLY A 150 -14.29 4.63 -10.37
C GLY A 150 -13.01 4.13 -11.04
N GLU A 151 -13.16 3.12 -11.89
CA GLU A 151 -12.01 2.50 -12.55
C GLU A 151 -11.28 3.44 -13.53
N ALA A 152 -12.02 4.31 -14.23
CA ALA A 152 -11.42 5.26 -15.18
C ALA A 152 -10.54 6.29 -14.44
N GLU A 153 -11.04 6.83 -13.32
CA GLU A 153 -10.29 7.76 -12.47
C GLU A 153 -9.09 7.07 -11.81
N LEU A 154 -9.23 5.80 -11.40
CA LEU A 154 -8.09 5.01 -10.91
C LEU A 154 -7.01 4.89 -11.99
N ARG A 155 -7.37 4.52 -13.22
CA ARG A 155 -6.39 4.37 -14.31
C ARG A 155 -5.70 5.71 -14.60
N ALA A 156 -6.42 6.82 -14.58
CA ALA A 156 -5.84 8.15 -14.70
C ALA A 156 -4.86 8.46 -13.54
N PHE A 157 -5.29 8.20 -12.30
CA PHE A 157 -4.45 8.38 -11.12
C PHE A 157 -3.15 7.58 -11.19
N LEU A 158 -3.21 6.28 -11.54
CA LEU A 158 -2.01 5.44 -11.67
C LEU A 158 -1.10 5.93 -12.82
N ARG A 159 -1.68 6.35 -13.95
CA ARG A 159 -0.94 6.88 -15.10
C ARG A 159 -0.16 8.14 -14.73
N ASP A 160 -0.75 9.04 -13.94
CA ASP A 160 -0.08 10.26 -13.48
C ASP A 160 1.18 9.93 -12.67
N PHE A 161 1.13 8.93 -11.79
CA PHE A 161 2.30 8.46 -11.05
C PHE A 161 3.35 7.80 -11.95
N LEU A 162 2.92 6.93 -12.87
CA LEU A 162 3.81 6.21 -13.76
C LEU A 162 4.54 7.15 -14.73
N SER A 163 3.89 8.22 -15.19
CA SER A 163 4.47 9.21 -16.12
C SER A 163 5.67 9.97 -15.54
N GLN A 164 5.79 10.04 -14.21
CA GLN A 164 6.88 10.71 -13.51
C GLN A 164 8.17 9.86 -13.44
N GLY A 165 8.14 8.60 -13.91
CA GLY A 165 9.30 7.72 -14.06
C GLY A 165 9.86 7.11 -12.77
N LEU A 166 9.68 7.76 -11.63
CA LEU A 166 10.22 7.34 -10.32
C LEU A 166 9.22 6.58 -9.44
N CYS A 167 8.08 6.13 -10.01
CA CYS A 167 7.03 5.42 -9.28
C CYS A 167 7.05 3.92 -9.60
N GLU A 168 6.98 3.06 -8.59
CA GLU A 168 6.65 1.63 -8.74
C GLU A 168 5.23 1.35 -8.29
N VAL A 169 4.54 0.42 -8.95
CA VAL A 169 3.16 0.02 -8.63
C VAL A 169 3.14 -1.48 -8.36
N PHE A 170 2.60 -1.86 -7.21
CA PHE A 170 2.41 -3.24 -6.79
C PHE A 170 0.92 -3.54 -6.68
N LEU A 171 0.49 -4.65 -7.29
CA LEU A 171 -0.86 -5.16 -7.18
C LEU A 171 -0.93 -6.08 -5.97
N VAL A 172 -1.85 -5.80 -5.05
CA VAL A 172 -2.12 -6.71 -3.93
C VAL A 172 -3.24 -7.65 -4.35
N VAL A 173 -2.92 -8.94 -4.44
CA VAL A 173 -3.84 -9.98 -4.96
C VAL A 173 -3.83 -11.20 -4.03
N PRO A 174 -4.89 -12.02 -4.01
CA PRO A 174 -4.80 -13.36 -3.44
C PRO A 174 -3.69 -14.18 -4.10
N ARG A 175 -3.01 -15.03 -3.34
CA ARG A 175 -1.92 -15.87 -3.87
C ARG A 175 -2.34 -16.72 -5.07
N ALA A 176 -3.55 -17.29 -5.04
CA ALA A 176 -4.09 -18.05 -6.16
C ALA A 176 -4.26 -17.22 -7.45
N VAL A 177 -4.54 -15.91 -7.33
CA VAL A 177 -4.66 -14.99 -8.47
C VAL A 177 -3.28 -14.67 -9.06
N GLU A 178 -2.25 -14.53 -8.22
CA GLU A 178 -0.87 -14.41 -8.68
C GLU A 178 -0.44 -15.66 -9.46
N GLU A 179 -0.62 -16.85 -8.87
CA GLU A 179 -0.23 -18.13 -9.48
C GLU A 179 -0.94 -18.40 -10.81
N ALA A 180 -2.21 -18.01 -10.93
CA ALA A 180 -2.98 -18.14 -12.16
C ALA A 180 -2.72 -17.02 -13.20
N GLY A 181 -2.02 -15.94 -12.81
CA GLY A 181 -1.85 -14.75 -13.66
C GLY A 181 -3.14 -13.98 -13.94
N ALA A 182 -4.21 -14.22 -13.17
CA ALA A 182 -5.56 -13.71 -13.45
C ALA A 182 -5.71 -12.20 -13.19
N TRP A 183 -4.71 -11.56 -12.60
CA TRP A 183 -4.61 -10.10 -12.44
C TRP A 183 -4.35 -9.35 -13.76
N LEU A 184 -3.95 -10.07 -14.82
CA LEU A 184 -3.69 -9.54 -16.14
C LEU A 184 -4.75 -10.03 -17.14
N SER A 185 -5.45 -9.09 -17.77
CA SER A 185 -6.37 -9.39 -18.86
C SER A 185 -5.60 -9.85 -20.11
N PRO A 186 -6.18 -10.80 -20.89
CA PRO A 186 -5.64 -11.20 -22.18
C PRO A 186 -5.57 -9.99 -23.13
N GLU A 187 -4.71 -10.11 -24.16
CA GLU A 187 -4.59 -9.09 -25.22
C GLU A 187 -5.82 -9.04 -26.12
#